data_AF-A0A1I7KYD7-F1
#
_entry.id   AF-A0A1I7KYD7-F1
#
_cell.length_a   1.000
_cell.length_b   1.000
_cell.length_c   1.000
_cell.angle_alpha   90.00
_cell.angle_beta   90.00
_cell.angle_gamma   90.00
#
_symmetry.space_group_name_H-M   'P 1'
#
loop_
_entity.id
_entity.type
_entity.pdbx_description
1 polymer ?
#
loop_
_entity_poly.entity_id
_entity_poly.type
_entity_poly.pdbx_seq_one_letter_code
_entity_poly.pdbx_strand_id
1 'polypeptide(L)' 'MATKYPQYKIGQWIDTSEEAMSKPELTISYGVEIRPYKGAKWMHCCRDNKPLIFGTADEASAEIAKLKSNVM' A
#
# COMPACT_ATOMS: atom_id res chain seq x y z
N MET A 1 1.09 29.35 4.21
CA MET A 1 0.85 28.10 3.44
C MET A 1 0.51 27.00 4.44
N ALA A 2 -0.61 26.30 4.29
CA ALA A 2 -0.93 25.18 5.18
C ALA A 2 0.03 24.02 4.86
N THR A 3 0.74 23.51 5.86
CA THR A 3 1.58 22.32 5.71
C THR A 3 0.70 21.15 5.27
N LYS A 4 0.97 20.60 4.09
CA LYS A 4 0.24 19.46 3.54
C LYS A 4 1.04 18.20 3.83
N TYR A 5 0.50 17.36 4.71
CA TYR A 5 1.10 16.07 5.02
C TYR A 5 0.47 14.98 4.13
N PRO A 6 1.28 14.07 3.57
CA PRO A 6 0.76 12.90 2.89
C PRO A 6 -0.05 12.04 3.86
N GLN A 7 -1.20 11.55 3.41
CA GLN A 7 -1.99 10.54 4.14
C GLN A 7 -1.67 9.16 3.57
N TYR A 8 -1.64 8.15 4.44
CA TYR A 8 -1.36 6.77 4.06
C TYR A 8 -2.49 5.85 4.54
N LYS A 9 -2.84 4.82 3.77
CA LYS A 9 -3.76 3.76 4.18
C LYS A 9 -3.28 2.39 3.70
N ILE A 10 -3.76 1.35 4.38
CA ILE A 10 -3.61 -0.03 3.96
C ILE A 10 -4.84 -0.40 3.13
N GLY A 11 -4.63 -1.00 1.96
CA GLY A 11 -5.67 -1.61 1.13
C GLY A 11 -5.53 -3.13 1.12
N GLN A 12 -6.64 -3.84 0.95
CA GLN A 12 -6.66 -5.28 0.70
C GLN A 12 -6.78 -5.55 -0.79
N TRP A 13 -6.02 -6.54 -1.25
CA TRP A 13 -5.82 -6.88 -2.65
C TRP A 13 -6.06 -8.36 -2.82
N ILE A 14 -6.78 -8.74 -3.85
CA ILE A 14 -6.88 -10.14 -4.24
C ILE A 14 -5.86 -10.35 -5.33
N ASP A 15 -4.97 -11.32 -5.14
CA ASP A 15 -4.09 -11.76 -6.22
C ASP A 15 -4.92 -12.54 -7.24
N THR A 16 -5.12 -11.95 -8.42
CA THR A 16 -5.88 -12.54 -9.52
C THR A 16 -4.99 -13.14 -10.61
N SER A 17 -3.71 -13.40 -10.30
CA SER A 17 -2.83 -14.17 -11.20
C SER A 17 -3.40 -15.56 -11.45
N GLU A 18 -3.13 -16.13 -12.62
CA GLU A 18 -3.59 -17.48 -12.95
C GLU A 18 -3.07 -18.52 -11.94
N GLU A 19 -1.84 -18.34 -11.43
CA GLU A 19 -1.28 -19.20 -10.40
C GLU A 19 -1.99 -19.09 -9.04
N ALA A 20 -2.43 -17.88 -8.65
CA ALA A 20 -3.19 -17.66 -7.41
C ALA A 20 -4.63 -18.16 -7.53
N MET A 21 -5.28 -17.93 -8.68
CA MET A 21 -6.65 -18.36 -8.96
C MET A 21 -6.79 -19.87 -9.15
N SER A 22 -5.69 -20.57 -9.47
CA SER A 22 -5.66 -22.04 -9.53
C SER A 22 -5.66 -22.71 -8.16
N LYS A 23 -5.50 -21.96 -7.06
CA LYS A 23 -5.57 -22.49 -5.69
C LYS A 23 -7.00 -22.38 -5.16
N PRO A 24 -7.46 -23.35 -4.34
CA PRO A 24 -8.79 -23.29 -3.73
C PRO A 24 -8.96 -22.14 -2.73
N GLU A 25 -7.86 -21.56 -2.25
CA GLU A 25 -7.86 -20.47 -1.28
C GLU A 25 -7.53 -19.13 -1.95
N LEU A 26 -8.40 -18.13 -1.75
CA LEU A 26 -8.15 -16.75 -2.16
C LEU A 26 -6.96 -16.19 -1.40
N THR A 27 -5.92 -15.80 -2.12
CA THR A 27 -4.76 -15.15 -1.51
C THR A 27 -5.04 -13.65 -1.38
N ILE A 28 -5.28 -13.20 -0.14
CA ILE A 28 -5.42 -11.79 0.19
C ILE A 28 -4.03 -11.22 0.45
N SER A 29 -3.64 -10.21 -0.32
CA SER A 29 -2.46 -9.39 -0.11
C SER A 29 -2.82 -8.02 0.44
N TYR A 30 -1.86 -7.35 1.07
CA TYR A 30 -2.03 -6.02 1.63
C TYR A 30 -1.13 -5.03 0.91
N GLY A 31 -1.69 -3.90 0.48
CA GLY A 31 -0.96 -2.85 -0.23
C GLY A 31 -0.97 -1.53 0.52
N VAL A 32 -0.01 -0.66 0.22
CA VAL A 32 0.05 0.69 0.79
C VAL A 32 -0.35 1.73 -0.25
N GLU A 33 -1.25 2.62 0.12
CA GLU A 33 -1.68 3.75 -0.71
C GLU A 33 -1.32 5.08 -0.06
N ILE A 34 -0.93 6.06 -0.87
CA ILE A 34 -0.61 7.44 -0.49
C ILE A 34 -1.60 8.43 -1.10
N ARG A 35 -1.91 9.47 -0.33
CA ARG A 35 -2.61 10.67 -0.78
C ARG A 35 -1.76 11.90 -0.48
N PRO A 36 -1.09 12.50 -1.49
CA PRO A 36 -0.08 13.54 -1.26
C PRO A 36 -0.66 14.87 -0.76
N TYR A 37 -1.92 15.18 -1.08
CA TYR A 37 -2.61 16.37 -0.58
C TYR A 37 -4.13 16.16 -0.50
N LYS A 38 -4.81 17.00 0.30
CA LYS A 38 -6.26 16.99 0.42
C LYS A 38 -6.92 17.18 -0.95
N GLY A 39 -7.80 16.25 -1.32
CA GLY A 39 -8.49 16.25 -2.61
C GLY A 39 -7.77 15.46 -3.71
N ALA A 40 -6.50 15.08 -3.54
CA ALA A 40 -5.82 14.19 -4.47
C ALA A 40 -6.49 12.80 -4.52
N LYS A 41 -6.27 12.07 -5.60
CA LYS A 41 -6.58 10.64 -5.70
C LYS A 41 -5.58 9.84 -4.89
N TRP A 42 -6.01 8.69 -4.37
CA TRP A 42 -5.12 7.70 -3.78
C TRP A 42 -4.27 7.07 -4.89
N MET A 43 -3.00 6.82 -4.60
CA MET A 43 -2.03 6.19 -5.50
C MET A 43 -1.32 5.09 -4.74
N HIS A 44 -0.97 3.98 -5.41
CA HIS A 44 -0.21 2.92 -4.76
C HIS A 44 1.23 3.37 -4.54
N CYS A 45 1.78 3.01 -3.39
CA CYS A 45 3.19 3.20 -3.13
C CYS A 45 3.99 2.14 -3.90
N CYS A 46 5.11 2.57 -4.47
CA CYS A 46 6.05 1.70 -5.18
C CYS A 46 7.48 1.95 -4.68
N ARG A 47 8.32 0.91 -4.70
CA ARG A 47 9.77 0.99 -4.49
C ARG A 47 10.45 0.27 -5.64
N ASP A 48 11.44 0.91 -6.28
CA ASP A 48 12.17 0.35 -7.44
C ASP A 48 11.24 -0.15 -8.57
N ASN A 49 10.22 0.65 -8.90
CA ASN A 49 9.16 0.31 -9.86
C ASN A 49 8.32 -0.93 -9.53
N LYS A 50 8.40 -1.45 -8.30
CA LYS A 50 7.56 -2.54 -7.81
C LYS A 50 6.52 -2.01 -6.81
N PRO A 51 5.25 -2.41 -6.91
CA PRO A 51 4.24 -2.03 -5.94
C PRO A 51 4.58 -2.62 -4.57
N LEU A 52 4.31 -1.86 -3.50
CA LEU A 52 4.47 -2.32 -2.12
C LEU A 52 3.28 -3.19 -1.73
N ILE A 53 3.41 -4.49 -1.99
CA ILE A 53 2.43 -5.54 -1.67
C ILE A 53 3.06 -6.50 -0.65
N PHE A 54 2.28 -6.85 0.37
CA PHE A 54 2.69 -7.64 1.53
C PHE A 54 1.74 -8.81 1.76
N GLY A 55 2.22 -9.85 2.45
CA GLY A 55 1.41 -11.01 2.79
C GLY A 55 0.46 -10.74 3.97
N THR A 56 0.75 -9.74 4.79
CA THR A 56 -0.03 -9.41 5.99
C THR A 56 -0.26 -7.90 6.18
N ALA A 57 -1.30 -7.56 6.93
CA ALA A 57 -1.59 -6.17 7.29
C ALA A 57 -0.49 -5.56 8.16
N ASP A 58 0.15 -6.35 9.02
CA ASP A 58 1.21 -5.91 9.92
C ASP A 58 2.46 -5.47 9.17
N GLU A 59 2.85 -6.21 8.13
CA GLU A 59 3.95 -5.83 7.23
C GLU A 59 3.66 -4.52 6.50
N ALA A 60 2.44 -4.35 5.97
CA ALA A 60 2.01 -3.11 5.32
C ALA A 60 1.99 -1.93 6.30
N SER A 61 1.54 -2.16 7.54
CA SER A 61 1.53 -1.16 8.62
C SER A 61 2.93 -0.72 9.01
N ALA A 62 3.85 -1.67 9.16
CA ALA A 62 5.26 -1.40 9.45
C ALA A 62 5.90 -0.55 8.34
N GLU A 63 5.56 -0.79 7.07
CA GLU A 63 6.07 0.02 5.97
C GLU A 63 5.48 1.44 5.96
N ILE A 64 4.19 1.60 6.28
CA ILE A 64 3.59 2.93 6.47
C ILE A 64 4.31 3.72 7.57
N ALA A 65 4.70 3.07 8.67
CA ALA A 65 5.44 3.73 9.74
C ALA A 65 6.81 4.25 9.24
N LYS A 66 7.54 3.46 8.44
CA LYS A 66 8.79 3.89 7.81
C LYS A 66 8.57 5.05 6.84
N LEU A 67 7.56 4.98 5.99
CA LEU A 67 7.22 6.04 5.04
C LEU A 67 6.86 7.34 5.75
N LYS A 68 6.15 7.29 6.88
CA LYS A 68 5.86 8.47 7.71
C LYS A 68 7.12 9.04 8.35
N SER A 69 8.06 8.19 8.77
CA SER A 69 9.32 8.62 9.40
C SER A 69 10.33 9.23 8.41
N ASN A 70 10.28 8.83 7.13
CA ASN A 70 11.15 9.36 6.08
C ASN A 70 10.68 10.70 5.47
N VAL A 71 9.48 11.17 5.83
CA VAL A 71 9.01 12.53 5.47
C VAL A 71 9.50 13.48 6.56
N MET A 72 10.80 13.77 6.55
CA MET A 72 11.44 14.87 7.28
C MET A 72 12.26 15.71 6.30
#